data_AF-A0A1Y1ZYT7-F1
#
_entry.id   AF-A0A1Y1ZYT7-F1
#
_cell.length_a   1.000
_cell.length_b   1.000
_cell.length_c   1.000
_cell.angle_alpha   90.00
_cell.angle_beta   90.00
_cell.angle_gamma   90.00
#
_symmetry.space_group_name_H-M   'P 1'
#
loop_
_entity.id
_entity.type
_entity.pdbx_description
1 polymer ?
#
loop_
_entity_poly.entity_id
_entity_poly.type
_entity_poly.pdbx_seq_one_letter_code
_entity_poly.pdbx_strand_id
1 'polypeptide(L)'
;MSQATRVPLENVILSNQDKFSSITYPFGIFVSIYDYTKGGRVLFCIISMYMIFASIILPIMKCYNSKKEKNKYFHEPTSSIQYFYKVLNSPPLIEELRNIAIKEFSVENVLFWENYQVLQKMIYRYQIEFKRAERIGNPKLISQYDFEGYYQQQLQTFSVSSMDDYSYDPNMPVPREIMPYYISFYQTFIDSMGPASVNISGATVKHIYSEMCTYPTIGMFDIAKNEIVEMMYSSIFPILLDKIENNYIMLLLMEFIINLFDE
;
A
#
# COMPACT_ATOMS: atom_id res chain seq x y z
N MET A 1 -10.29 -98.22 -4.93
CA MET A 1 -9.44 -97.83 -6.08
C MET A 1 -10.15 -96.66 -6.76
N SER A 2 -9.87 -95.42 -6.35
CA SER A 2 -8.73 -94.55 -6.76
C SER A 2 -8.99 -93.84 -8.09
N GLN A 3 -8.79 -92.52 -8.04
CA GLN A 3 -8.68 -91.51 -9.11
C GLN A 3 -9.99 -90.99 -9.73
N ALA A 4 -10.12 -89.72 -10.12
CA ALA A 4 -9.41 -88.49 -9.81
C ALA A 4 -10.23 -87.33 -10.42
N THR A 5 -10.50 -86.32 -9.60
CA THR A 5 -10.31 -84.89 -9.85
C THR A 5 -10.57 -84.31 -11.27
N ARG A 6 -11.63 -83.50 -11.40
CA ARG A 6 -11.61 -82.25 -12.18
C ARG A 6 -12.30 -81.16 -11.37
N VAL A 7 -11.51 -80.24 -10.82
CA VAL A 7 -12.00 -78.99 -10.23
C VAL A 7 -12.16 -77.98 -11.38
N PRO A 8 -13.34 -77.40 -11.62
CA PRO A 8 -13.51 -76.39 -12.65
C PRO A 8 -12.97 -75.04 -12.20
N LEU A 9 -12.40 -74.35 -13.18
CA LEU A 9 -11.65 -73.10 -13.18
C LEU A 9 -12.49 -71.85 -12.82
N GLU A 10 -13.52 -71.97 -11.98
CA GLU A 10 -14.41 -70.86 -11.61
C GLU A 10 -14.01 -70.17 -10.30
N ASN A 11 -13.26 -70.84 -9.43
CA ASN A 11 -12.96 -70.33 -8.09
C ASN A 11 -11.70 -69.45 -7.99
N VAL A 12 -11.04 -69.14 -9.12
CA VAL A 12 -9.88 -68.22 -9.15
C VAL A 12 -10.25 -66.82 -9.66
N ILE A 13 -11.45 -66.66 -10.24
CA ILE A 13 -11.93 -65.36 -10.72
C ILE A 13 -12.69 -64.60 -9.62
N LEU A 14 -13.20 -65.29 -8.61
CA LEU A 14 -13.98 -64.70 -7.51
C LEU A 14 -13.16 -64.00 -6.41
N SER A 15 -11.82 -64.05 -6.43
CA SER A 15 -10.99 -63.40 -5.40
C SER A 15 -10.34 -62.08 -5.84
N ASN A 16 -10.56 -61.65 -7.08
CA ASN A 16 -9.92 -60.45 -7.65
C ASN A 16 -10.89 -59.34 -8.06
N GLN A 17 -12.18 -59.44 -7.74
CA GLN A 17 -13.18 -58.41 -8.06
C GLN A 17 -13.48 -57.41 -6.93
N ASP A 18 -12.91 -57.60 -5.73
CA ASP A 18 -13.19 -56.72 -4.57
C ASP A 18 -12.19 -55.56 -4.40
N LYS A 19 -11.38 -55.26 -5.42
CA LYS A 19 -10.28 -54.31 -5.23
C LYS A 19 -9.92 -53.48 -6.45
N PHE A 20 -10.88 -52.83 -7.11
CA PHE A 20 -10.65 -51.53 -7.77
C PHE A 20 -11.95 -50.94 -8.35
N SER A 21 -12.41 -49.81 -7.79
CA SER A 21 -13.19 -48.71 -8.42
C SER A 21 -14.06 -48.05 -7.33
N SER A 22 -13.54 -47.01 -6.68
CA SER A 22 -13.61 -45.60 -7.09
C SER A 22 -14.80 -44.89 -6.46
N ILE A 23 -14.52 -44.25 -5.31
CA ILE A 23 -14.90 -42.87 -4.99
C ILE A 23 -16.35 -42.50 -5.41
N THR A 24 -17.31 -42.80 -4.54
CA THR A 24 -18.70 -42.37 -4.69
C THR A 24 -18.89 -40.97 -4.10
N TYR A 25 -18.94 -39.96 -4.96
CA TYR A 25 -19.47 -38.61 -4.69
C TYR A 25 -20.26 -38.17 -5.95
N PRO A 26 -21.06 -37.09 -5.93
CA PRO A 26 -22.20 -36.73 -5.10
C PRO A 26 -23.50 -36.66 -5.95
N PHE A 27 -23.64 -37.51 -6.98
CA PHE A 27 -24.66 -37.34 -8.02
C PHE A 27 -26.11 -37.47 -7.52
N GLY A 28 -26.37 -38.33 -6.53
CA GLY A 28 -27.72 -38.53 -5.98
C GLY A 28 -28.30 -37.31 -5.27
N ILE A 29 -27.44 -36.50 -4.64
CA ILE A 29 -27.86 -35.25 -3.98
C ILE A 29 -28.27 -34.22 -5.04
N PHE A 30 -27.49 -34.09 -6.13
CA PHE A 30 -27.82 -33.19 -7.23
C PHE A 30 -29.13 -33.54 -7.92
N VAL A 31 -29.40 -34.83 -8.16
CA VAL A 31 -30.67 -35.29 -8.77
C VAL A 31 -31.85 -35.02 -7.83
N SER A 32 -31.70 -35.30 -6.53
CA SER A 32 -32.74 -35.03 -5.53
C SER A 32 -33.07 -33.54 -5.41
N ILE A 33 -32.05 -32.68 -5.46
CA ILE A 33 -32.23 -31.22 -5.46
C ILE A 33 -32.89 -30.75 -6.77
N TYR A 34 -32.53 -31.34 -7.92
CA TYR A 34 -33.13 -31.00 -9.22
C TYR A 34 -34.62 -31.33 -9.30
N ASP A 35 -35.02 -32.50 -8.79
CA ASP A 35 -36.43 -32.92 -8.74
C ASP A 35 -37.23 -32.08 -7.74
N TYR A 36 -36.65 -31.80 -6.56
CA TYR A 36 -37.27 -30.93 -5.56
C TYR A 36 -37.48 -29.48 -6.06
N THR A 37 -36.56 -28.98 -6.90
CA THR A 37 -36.58 -27.60 -7.43
C THR A 37 -37.38 -27.43 -8.72
N LYS A 38 -38.23 -28.39 -9.07
CA LYS A 38 -39.05 -28.42 -10.31
C LYS A 38 -38.20 -28.17 -11.56
N GLY A 39 -37.10 -28.90 -11.70
CA GLY A 39 -36.19 -28.83 -12.84
C GLY A 39 -35.19 -27.68 -12.77
N GLY A 40 -34.66 -27.39 -11.58
CA GLY A 40 -33.59 -26.39 -11.40
C GLY A 40 -34.04 -24.92 -11.45
N ARG A 41 -35.31 -24.64 -11.76
CA ARG A 41 -35.85 -23.26 -11.81
C ARG A 41 -35.74 -22.53 -10.47
N VAL A 42 -36.02 -23.23 -9.37
CA VAL A 42 -35.93 -22.64 -8.02
C VAL A 42 -34.47 -22.35 -7.65
N LEU A 43 -33.54 -23.24 -8.00
CA LEU A 43 -32.10 -23.00 -7.80
C LEU A 43 -31.61 -21.78 -8.59
N PHE A 44 -32.03 -21.63 -9.84
CA PHE A 44 -31.68 -20.48 -10.65
C PHE A 44 -32.19 -19.17 -10.04
N CYS A 45 -33.42 -19.16 -9.51
CA CYS A 45 -33.95 -18.00 -8.79
C CYS A 45 -33.14 -17.67 -7.53
N ILE A 46 -32.76 -18.67 -6.74
CA ILE A 46 -31.94 -18.48 -5.52
C ILE A 46 -30.56 -17.91 -5.87
N ILE A 47 -29.90 -18.47 -6.88
CA ILE A 47 -28.58 -18.00 -7.35
C ILE A 47 -28.69 -16.58 -7.91
N SER A 48 -29.73 -16.28 -8.71
CA SER A 48 -29.94 -14.95 -9.27
C SER A 48 -30.20 -13.92 -8.18
N MET A 49 -31.04 -14.27 -7.19
CA MET A 49 -31.30 -13.44 -6.03
C MET A 49 -30.02 -13.21 -5.22
N TYR A 50 -29.23 -14.25 -4.98
CA TYR A 50 -27.93 -14.15 -4.32
C TYR A 50 -26.95 -13.23 -5.06
N MET A 51 -26.87 -13.32 -6.39
CA MET A 51 -26.01 -12.45 -7.21
C MET A 51 -26.42 -10.97 -7.11
N ILE A 52 -27.73 -10.68 -7.12
CA ILE A 52 -28.25 -9.33 -6.93
C ILE A 52 -27.92 -8.82 -5.53
N PHE A 53 -28.16 -9.63 -4.49
CA PHE A 53 -27.79 -9.27 -3.11
C PHE A 53 -26.29 -9.05 -2.95
N ALA A 54 -25.44 -9.91 -3.51
CA ALA A 54 -24.00 -9.73 -3.47
C ALA A 54 -23.57 -8.45 -4.19
N SER A 55 -24.18 -8.12 -5.33
CA SER A 55 -23.87 -6.91 -6.10
C SER A 55 -24.22 -5.61 -5.36
N ILE A 56 -25.16 -5.65 -4.41
CA ILE A 56 -25.59 -4.48 -3.61
C ILE A 56 -24.89 -4.47 -2.24
N ILE A 57 -24.84 -5.61 -1.54
CA ILE A 57 -24.28 -5.72 -0.19
C ILE A 57 -22.76 -5.55 -0.21
N LEU A 58 -22.04 -6.08 -1.20
CA LEU A 58 -20.57 -5.94 -1.28
C LEU A 58 -20.09 -4.49 -1.43
N PRO A 59 -20.64 -3.64 -2.34
CA PRO A 59 -20.26 -2.24 -2.39
C PRO A 59 -20.68 -1.47 -1.14
N ILE A 60 -21.83 -1.79 -0.53
CA ILE A 60 -22.24 -1.19 0.74
C ILE A 60 -21.28 -1.58 1.88
N MET A 61 -20.89 -2.86 1.99
CA MET A 61 -19.90 -3.32 2.97
C MET A 61 -18.53 -2.68 2.74
N LYS A 62 -18.07 -2.55 1.49
CA LYS A 62 -16.83 -1.84 1.16
C LYS A 62 -16.91 -0.35 1.51
N CYS A 63 -18.04 0.29 1.24
CA CYS A 63 -18.30 1.68 1.61
C CYS A 63 -18.32 1.85 3.13
N TYR A 64 -18.97 0.94 3.86
CA TYR A 64 -19.04 0.95 5.31
C TYR A 64 -17.68 0.66 5.96
N ASN A 65 -16.91 -0.29 5.43
CA ASN A 65 -15.56 -0.56 5.91
C ASN A 65 -14.60 0.60 5.60
N SER A 66 -14.69 1.23 4.43
CA SER A 66 -13.95 2.46 4.13
C SER A 66 -14.33 3.60 5.08
N LYS A 67 -15.61 3.74 5.43
CA LYS A 67 -16.11 4.71 6.42
C LYS A 67 -15.63 4.38 7.84
N LYS A 68 -15.58 3.10 8.21
CA LYS A 68 -15.09 2.61 9.51
C LYS A 68 -13.57 2.73 9.65
N GLU A 69 -12.82 2.48 8.59
CA GLU A 69 -11.37 2.70 8.56
C GLU A 69 -11.07 4.19 8.71
N LYS A 70 -11.78 5.07 7.98
CA LYS A 70 -11.70 6.52 8.19
C LYS A 70 -11.96 6.87 9.66
N ASN A 71 -13.04 6.37 10.27
CA ASN A 71 -13.39 6.61 11.68
C ASN A 71 -12.35 6.13 12.70
N LYS A 72 -11.55 5.09 12.40
CA LYS A 72 -10.52 4.58 13.33
C LYS A 72 -9.37 5.57 13.54
N TYR A 73 -9.21 6.54 12.64
CA TYR A 73 -8.16 7.58 12.72
C TYR A 73 -8.62 8.84 13.48
N PHE A 74 -9.90 9.00 13.85
CA PHE A 74 -10.45 10.27 14.38
C PHE A 74 -10.45 10.43 15.92
N HIS A 75 -9.71 9.61 16.67
CA HIS A 75 -9.69 9.69 18.15
C HIS A 75 -8.45 10.38 18.76
N GLU A 76 -7.50 10.85 17.95
CA GLU A 76 -6.47 11.80 18.39
C GLU A 76 -6.94 13.24 18.11
N PRO A 77 -6.50 14.27 18.86
CA PRO A 77 -6.83 15.65 18.52
C PRO A 77 -6.46 15.88 17.06
N THR A 78 -7.50 16.11 16.24
CA THR A 78 -7.47 16.14 14.77
C THR A 78 -6.53 17.20 14.20
N SER A 79 -6.05 18.10 15.07
CA SER A 79 -5.09 19.17 14.85
C SER A 79 -3.74 18.89 15.53
N SER A 80 -3.27 17.65 15.54
CA SER A 80 -1.91 17.35 15.99
C SER A 80 -1.00 17.08 14.80
N ILE A 81 0.24 17.57 14.87
CA ILE A 81 1.27 17.30 13.84
C ILE A 81 1.52 15.79 13.68
N GLN A 82 1.35 15.01 14.75
CA GLN A 82 1.46 13.55 14.72
C GLN A 82 0.40 12.90 13.83
N TYR A 83 -0.83 13.40 13.88
CA TYR A 83 -1.88 12.97 12.97
C TYR A 83 -1.54 13.34 11.52
N PHE A 84 -0.97 14.53 11.29
CA PHE A 84 -0.53 14.92 9.95
C PHE A 84 0.55 13.98 9.38
N TYR A 85 1.49 13.49 10.18
CA TYR A 85 2.40 12.43 9.74
C TYR A 85 1.67 11.15 9.32
N LYS A 86 0.57 10.77 9.99
CA LYS A 86 -0.26 9.62 9.56
C LYS A 86 -0.97 9.90 8.23
N VAL A 87 -1.43 11.13 8.02
CA VAL A 87 -2.01 11.58 6.73
C VAL A 87 -0.98 11.48 5.62
N LEU A 88 0.23 11.98 5.86
CA LEU A 88 1.34 11.96 4.90
C LEU A 88 1.79 10.54 4.52
N ASN A 89 1.58 9.56 5.40
CA ASN A 89 1.89 8.15 5.15
C ASN A 89 0.71 7.35 4.56
N SER A 90 -0.44 7.98 4.34
CA SER A 90 -1.65 7.33 3.82
C SER A 90 -1.85 7.67 2.33
N PRO A 91 -1.68 6.71 1.40
CA PRO A 91 -1.81 6.94 -0.05
C PRO A 91 -3.08 7.67 -0.50
N PRO A 92 -4.30 7.35 -0.02
CA PRO A 92 -5.49 8.08 -0.46
C PRO A 92 -5.54 9.52 0.07
N LEU A 93 -4.96 9.80 1.24
CA LEU A 93 -5.01 11.13 1.84
C LEU A 93 -3.92 12.04 1.29
N ILE A 94 -2.72 11.51 1.03
CA ILE A 94 -1.65 12.28 0.37
C ILE A 94 -2.04 12.69 -1.05
N GLU A 95 -2.82 11.88 -1.78
CA GLU A 95 -3.34 12.25 -3.11
C GLU A 95 -4.31 13.44 -3.01
N GLU A 96 -5.23 13.41 -2.03
CA GLU A 96 -6.13 14.54 -1.78
C GLU A 96 -5.37 15.80 -1.35
N LEU A 97 -4.35 15.63 -0.50
CA LEU A 97 -3.46 16.72 -0.08
C LEU A 97 -2.69 17.30 -1.27
N ARG A 98 -2.21 16.46 -2.19
CA ARG A 98 -1.55 16.87 -3.44
C ARG A 98 -2.51 17.68 -4.31
N ASN A 99 -3.75 17.23 -4.45
CA ASN A 99 -4.76 17.96 -5.21
C ASN A 99 -5.08 19.34 -4.61
N ILE A 100 -5.05 19.47 -3.28
CA ILE A 100 -5.16 20.76 -2.60
C ILE A 100 -3.91 21.60 -2.87
N ALA A 101 -2.72 21.04 -2.70
CA ALA A 101 -1.45 21.74 -2.92
C ALA A 101 -1.30 22.25 -4.38
N ILE A 102 -1.80 21.52 -5.37
CA ILE A 102 -1.84 21.98 -6.77
C ILE A 102 -2.72 23.23 -6.91
N LYS A 103 -3.87 23.27 -6.24
CA LYS A 103 -4.79 24.42 -6.28
C LYS A 103 -4.23 25.63 -5.53
N GLU A 104 -3.49 25.38 -4.46
CA GLU A 104 -2.82 26.40 -3.65
C GLU A 104 -1.43 26.78 -4.17
N PHE A 105 -1.02 26.26 -5.35
CA PHE A 105 0.29 26.51 -5.96
C PHE A 105 1.49 26.22 -5.02
N SER A 106 1.36 25.16 -4.21
CA SER A 106 2.36 24.73 -3.22
C SER A 106 2.69 23.24 -3.34
N VAL A 107 2.59 22.69 -4.55
CA VAL A 107 2.74 21.24 -4.82
C VAL A 107 4.16 20.75 -4.59
N GLU A 108 5.15 21.63 -4.73
CA GLU A 108 6.57 21.36 -4.46
C GLU A 108 6.82 20.85 -3.04
N ASN A 109 6.04 21.30 -2.06
CA ASN A 109 6.15 20.84 -0.67
C ASN A 109 5.74 19.37 -0.52
N VAL A 110 4.68 18.96 -1.24
CA VAL A 110 4.22 17.56 -1.26
C VAL A 110 5.22 16.69 -2.02
N LEU A 111 5.70 17.17 -3.18
CA LEU A 111 6.70 16.47 -3.98
C LEU A 111 8.03 16.29 -3.22
N PHE A 112 8.46 17.30 -2.47
CA PHE A 112 9.62 17.23 -1.59
C PHE A 112 9.47 16.08 -0.61
N TRP A 113 8.34 16.00 0.10
CA TRP A 113 8.09 14.96 1.10
C TRP A 113 8.11 13.56 0.47
N GLU A 114 7.45 13.38 -0.66
CA GLU A 114 7.42 12.09 -1.38
C GLU A 114 8.81 11.68 -1.84
N ASN A 115 9.60 12.60 -2.39
CA ASN A 115 10.97 12.31 -2.83
C ASN A 115 11.91 12.07 -1.64
N TYR A 116 11.70 12.76 -0.52
CA TYR A 116 12.45 12.53 0.70
C TYR A 116 12.20 11.11 1.23
N GLN A 117 10.95 10.64 1.21
CA GLN A 117 10.59 9.25 1.54
C GLN A 117 11.30 8.25 0.63
N VAL A 118 11.38 8.52 -0.69
CA VAL A 118 12.14 7.68 -1.63
C VAL A 118 13.63 7.66 -1.25
N LEU A 119 14.22 8.80 -0.92
CA LEU A 119 15.62 8.88 -0.51
C LEU A 119 15.88 8.03 0.74
N GLN A 120 14.97 8.05 1.72
CA GLN A 120 15.04 7.20 2.90
C GLN A 120 14.96 5.70 2.55
N LYS A 121 14.08 5.32 1.61
CA LYS A 121 14.01 3.93 1.10
C LYS A 121 15.31 3.49 0.44
N MET A 122 15.98 4.37 -0.30
CA MET A 122 17.28 4.09 -0.92
C MET A 122 18.35 3.77 0.14
N ILE A 123 18.38 4.52 1.23
CA ILE A 123 19.35 4.33 2.32
C ILE A 123 19.08 3.02 3.04
N TYR A 124 17.82 2.74 3.37
CA TYR A 124 17.43 1.46 3.96
C TYR A 124 17.88 0.28 3.10
N ARG A 125 17.63 0.38 1.78
CA ARG A 125 18.03 -0.64 0.83
C ARG A 125 19.55 -0.81 0.77
N TYR A 126 20.29 0.30 0.72
CA TYR A 126 21.75 0.29 0.78
C TYR A 126 22.25 -0.43 2.04
N GLN A 127 21.71 -0.11 3.22
CA GLN A 127 22.14 -0.73 4.47
C GLN A 127 21.87 -2.25 4.51
N ILE A 128 20.77 -2.71 3.92
CA ILE A 128 20.50 -4.15 3.79
C ILE A 128 21.57 -4.82 2.93
N GLU A 129 21.85 -4.27 1.74
CA GLU A 129 22.82 -4.86 0.82
C GLU A 129 24.25 -4.74 1.35
N PHE A 130 24.57 -3.68 2.09
CA PHE A 130 25.85 -3.52 2.79
C PHE A 130 26.05 -4.64 3.82
N LYS A 131 25.08 -4.84 4.73
CA LYS A 131 25.12 -5.93 5.73
C LYS A 131 25.19 -7.31 5.06
N ARG A 132 24.57 -7.47 3.89
CA ARG A 132 24.64 -8.72 3.10
C ARG A 132 26.04 -8.94 2.54
N ALA A 133 26.66 -7.91 1.97
CA ALA A 133 28.01 -7.97 1.42
C ALA A 133 29.05 -8.28 2.49
N GLU A 134 28.92 -7.70 3.69
CA GLU A 134 29.78 -8.00 4.84
C GLU A 134 29.71 -9.48 5.26
N ARG A 135 28.50 -10.05 5.35
CA ARG A 135 28.33 -11.48 5.70
C ARG A 135 28.97 -12.43 4.68
N ILE A 136 29.00 -12.03 3.41
CA ILE A 136 29.58 -12.81 2.31
C ILE A 136 31.10 -12.57 2.20
N GLY A 137 31.62 -11.51 2.83
CA GLY A 137 33.03 -11.11 2.73
C GLY A 137 33.41 -10.53 1.37
N ASN A 138 32.42 -10.07 0.59
CA ASN A 138 32.65 -9.50 -0.74
C ASN A 138 32.05 -8.09 -0.86
N PRO A 139 32.83 -7.02 -0.60
CA PRO A 139 32.33 -5.65 -0.63
C PRO A 139 31.94 -5.18 -2.04
N LYS A 140 32.43 -5.83 -3.10
CA LYS A 140 32.08 -5.47 -4.49
C LYS A 140 30.62 -5.76 -4.83
N LEU A 141 29.94 -6.59 -4.03
CA LEU A 141 28.54 -6.95 -4.24
C LEU A 141 27.60 -5.74 -4.19
N ILE A 142 27.94 -4.71 -3.40
CA ILE A 142 27.13 -3.49 -3.28
C ILE A 142 27.10 -2.73 -4.60
N SER A 143 28.26 -2.56 -5.24
CA SER A 143 28.36 -1.87 -6.53
C SER A 143 27.68 -2.62 -7.69
N GLN A 144 27.34 -3.89 -7.50
CA GLN A 144 26.60 -4.69 -8.49
C GLN A 144 25.08 -4.57 -8.33
N TYR A 145 24.62 -3.99 -7.21
CA TYR A 145 23.19 -3.79 -6.98
C TYR A 145 22.67 -2.68 -7.91
N ASP A 146 21.53 -2.95 -8.56
CA ASP A 146 20.86 -1.99 -9.42
C ASP A 146 20.07 -0.97 -8.59
N PHE A 147 20.78 0.04 -8.08
CA PHE A 147 20.18 1.16 -7.37
C PHE A 147 19.28 2.02 -8.28
N GLU A 148 19.63 2.13 -9.55
CA GLU A 148 18.90 2.97 -10.51
C GLU A 148 17.52 2.37 -10.82
N GLY A 149 17.45 1.08 -11.15
CA GLY A 149 16.19 0.39 -11.35
C GLY A 149 15.29 0.41 -10.10
N TYR A 150 15.89 0.26 -8.91
CA TYR A 150 15.15 0.38 -7.65
C TYR A 150 14.59 1.80 -7.43
N TYR A 151 15.38 2.84 -7.72
CA TYR A 151 14.94 4.23 -7.62
C TYR A 151 13.75 4.54 -8.54
N GLN A 152 13.85 4.14 -9.82
CA GLN A 152 12.77 4.31 -10.80
C GLN A 152 11.49 3.59 -10.38
N GLN A 153 11.61 2.38 -9.82
CA GLN A 153 10.48 1.64 -9.29
C GLN A 153 9.82 2.40 -8.12
N GLN A 154 10.59 3.00 -7.21
CA GLN A 154 10.04 3.74 -6.08
C GLN A 154 9.32 5.02 -6.52
N LEU A 155 9.80 5.70 -7.57
CA LEU A 155 9.12 6.87 -8.13
C LEU A 155 7.74 6.53 -8.74
N GLN A 156 7.62 5.36 -9.35
CA GLN A 156 6.34 4.90 -9.94
C GLN A 156 5.37 4.36 -8.90
N THR A 157 5.92 3.77 -7.83
CA THR A 157 5.13 3.17 -6.77
C THR A 157 4.89 4.22 -5.68
N PHE A 158 3.87 5.07 -5.86
CA PHE A 158 3.37 6.00 -4.83
C PHE A 158 2.87 5.30 -3.54
N SER A 159 3.07 3.97 -3.43
CA SER A 159 2.86 3.21 -2.21
C SER A 159 3.94 3.57 -1.19
N VAL A 160 3.56 4.40 -0.24
CA VAL A 160 4.28 4.62 1.00
C VAL A 160 4.09 3.35 1.84
N SER A 161 4.89 2.31 1.60
CA SER A 161 4.96 1.20 2.57
C SER A 161 5.44 1.79 3.89
N SER A 162 4.69 1.59 4.96
CA SER A 162 4.96 2.26 6.22
C SER A 162 6.36 1.93 6.72
N MET A 163 7.17 2.97 6.87
CA MET A 163 8.56 2.93 7.33
C MET A 163 8.64 2.86 8.86
N ASP A 164 7.63 2.26 9.51
CA ASP A 164 7.33 2.51 10.92
C ASP A 164 8.38 1.97 11.90
N ASP A 165 9.43 1.28 11.42
CA ASP A 165 10.44 0.62 12.25
C ASP A 165 11.89 0.88 11.79
N TYR A 166 12.11 1.88 10.93
CA TYR A 166 13.45 2.18 10.41
C TYR A 166 14.12 3.32 11.17
N SER A 167 15.10 2.96 12.01
CA SER A 167 16.05 3.90 12.63
C SER A 167 17.35 3.91 11.83
N TYR A 168 17.71 5.08 11.29
CA TYR A 168 19.01 5.33 10.65
C TYR A 168 19.86 6.26 11.50
N ASP A 169 21.18 6.23 11.30
CA ASP A 169 22.09 7.22 11.87
C ASP A 169 22.16 8.44 10.95
N PRO A 170 21.65 9.62 11.36
CA PRO A 170 21.65 10.81 10.52
C PRO A 170 23.06 11.31 10.19
N ASN A 171 24.05 11.01 11.04
CA ASN A 171 25.43 11.48 10.88
C ASN A 171 26.27 10.58 9.96
N MET A 172 25.70 9.48 9.49
CA MET A 172 26.38 8.58 8.57
C MET A 172 26.66 9.30 7.23
N PRO A 173 27.88 9.18 6.67
CA PRO A 173 28.18 9.73 5.35
C PRO A 173 27.29 9.12 4.28
N VAL A 174 26.94 9.93 3.29
CA VAL A 174 26.24 9.46 2.08
C VAL A 174 27.16 8.51 1.30
N PRO A 175 26.78 7.24 1.10
CA PRO A 175 27.52 6.30 0.27
C PRO A 175 27.62 6.77 -1.18
N ARG A 176 28.71 6.39 -1.85
CA ARG A 176 29.00 6.82 -3.23
C ARG A 176 27.94 6.35 -4.22
N GLU A 177 27.40 5.16 -4.00
CA GLU A 177 26.39 4.51 -4.84
C GLU A 177 25.06 5.28 -4.85
N ILE A 178 24.74 5.99 -3.76
CA ILE A 178 23.49 6.76 -3.63
C ILE A 178 23.68 8.28 -3.69
N MET A 179 24.93 8.75 -3.73
CA MET A 179 25.28 10.16 -3.85
C MET A 179 24.59 10.88 -5.04
N PRO A 180 24.45 10.28 -6.24
CA PRO A 180 23.75 10.94 -7.35
C PRO A 180 22.31 11.34 -7.02
N TYR A 181 21.59 10.55 -6.21
CA TYR A 181 20.22 10.86 -5.81
C TYR A 181 20.16 12.02 -4.82
N TYR A 182 21.14 12.15 -3.94
CA TYR A 182 21.27 13.30 -3.02
C TYR A 182 21.55 14.59 -3.80
N ILE A 183 22.42 14.53 -4.81
CA ILE A 183 22.72 15.67 -5.68
C ILE A 183 21.47 16.08 -6.47
N SER A 184 20.77 15.11 -7.06
CA SER A 184 19.52 15.36 -7.80
C SER A 184 18.45 15.97 -6.89
N PHE A 185 18.29 15.46 -5.68
CA PHE A 185 17.35 16.00 -4.68
C PHE A 185 17.69 17.45 -4.33
N TYR A 186 18.98 17.73 -4.06
CA TYR A 186 19.46 19.10 -3.81
C TYR A 186 19.14 20.04 -4.98
N GLN A 187 19.50 19.66 -6.20
CA GLN A 187 19.29 20.47 -7.40
C GLN A 187 17.81 20.71 -7.70
N THR A 188 16.95 19.75 -7.35
CA THR A 188 15.52 19.83 -7.63
C THR A 188 14.80 20.74 -6.65
N PHE A 189 15.07 20.56 -5.35
CA PHE A 189 14.25 21.14 -4.28
C PHE A 189 14.96 22.18 -3.41
N ILE A 190 16.30 22.17 -3.32
CA ILE A 190 17.04 23.08 -2.42
C ILE A 190 17.68 24.23 -3.20
N ASP A 191 18.19 23.94 -4.40
CA ASP A 191 18.77 24.98 -5.26
C ASP A 191 17.72 26.04 -5.58
N SER A 192 18.08 27.31 -5.42
CA SER A 192 17.25 28.46 -5.80
C SER A 192 16.88 28.49 -7.28
N MET A 193 17.69 27.86 -8.13
CA MET A 193 17.43 27.72 -9.58
C MET A 193 16.77 26.38 -9.90
N GLY A 194 16.45 25.58 -8.89
CA GLY A 194 15.82 24.28 -9.03
C GLY A 194 14.39 24.38 -9.55
N PRO A 195 13.93 23.40 -10.35
CA PRO A 195 12.60 23.41 -10.96
C PRO A 195 11.44 23.35 -9.94
N ALA A 196 11.69 22.83 -8.74
CA ALA A 196 10.70 22.70 -7.66
C ALA A 196 11.31 23.16 -6.31
N SER A 197 12.06 24.26 -6.33
CA SER A 197 12.71 24.82 -5.15
C SER A 197 11.68 25.11 -4.06
N VAL A 198 11.87 24.52 -2.88
CA VAL A 198 10.95 24.69 -1.76
C VAL A 198 11.29 25.91 -0.92
N ASN A 199 10.28 26.51 -0.32
CA ASN A 199 10.45 27.70 0.52
C ASN A 199 10.93 27.31 1.93
N ILE A 200 12.24 27.21 2.15
CA ILE A 200 12.85 26.95 3.46
C ILE A 200 13.72 28.12 3.92
N SER A 201 14.05 28.14 5.20
CA SER A 201 14.87 29.20 5.77
C SER A 201 16.27 29.27 5.13
N GLY A 202 16.78 30.48 4.92
CA GLY A 202 18.13 30.66 4.35
C GLY A 202 19.25 30.09 5.23
N ALA A 203 19.01 29.95 6.54
CA ALA A 203 19.91 29.25 7.45
C ALA A 203 19.99 27.75 7.11
N THR A 204 18.85 27.11 6.85
CA THR A 204 18.75 25.71 6.45
C THR A 204 19.38 25.48 5.07
N VAL A 205 19.13 26.35 4.08
CA VAL A 205 19.79 26.26 2.76
C VAL A 205 21.32 26.33 2.92
N LYS A 206 21.81 27.29 3.71
CA LYS A 206 23.25 27.46 3.95
C LYS A 206 23.86 26.25 4.67
N HIS A 207 23.13 25.67 5.61
CA HIS A 207 23.54 24.45 6.31
C HIS A 207 23.68 23.27 5.35
N ILE A 208 22.64 23.00 4.56
CA ILE A 208 22.63 21.93 3.54
C ILE A 208 23.78 22.14 2.55
N TYR A 209 23.96 23.36 2.03
CA TYR A 209 25.03 23.67 1.11
C TYR A 209 26.42 23.41 1.71
N SER A 210 26.63 23.82 2.97
CA SER A 210 27.88 23.58 3.69
C SER A 210 28.16 22.09 3.84
N GLU A 211 27.18 21.28 4.23
CA GLU A 211 27.33 19.83 4.33
C GLU A 211 27.61 19.20 2.96
N MET A 212 26.85 19.58 1.93
CA MET A 212 26.99 19.05 0.58
C MET A 212 28.39 19.29 0.01
N CYS A 213 29.02 20.43 0.33
CA CYS A 213 30.37 20.76 -0.14
C CYS A 213 31.51 20.14 0.70
N THR A 214 31.24 19.71 1.93
CA THR A 214 32.29 19.25 2.86
C THR A 214 32.21 17.76 3.12
N TYR A 215 31.14 17.33 3.78
CA TYR A 215 30.89 15.96 4.18
C TYR A 215 29.38 15.69 4.18
N PRO A 216 28.82 15.25 3.04
CA PRO A 216 27.38 15.01 2.93
C PRO A 216 26.97 13.89 3.88
N THR A 217 26.00 14.17 4.74
CA THR A 217 25.41 13.19 5.65
C THR A 217 24.04 12.75 5.17
N ILE A 218 23.62 11.56 5.59
CA ILE A 218 22.29 11.03 5.28
C ILE A 218 21.18 11.94 5.81
N GLY A 219 21.39 12.53 7.00
CA GLY A 219 20.42 13.40 7.65
C GLY A 219 20.47 14.87 7.20
N MET A 220 21.26 15.22 6.18
CA MET A 220 21.50 16.63 5.83
C MET A 220 20.22 17.40 5.46
N PHE A 221 19.18 16.70 5.00
CA PHE A 221 17.88 17.28 4.64
C PHE A 221 16.82 17.22 5.75
N ASP A 222 17.12 16.66 6.93
CA ASP A 222 16.13 16.41 7.99
C ASP A 222 15.52 17.71 8.52
N ILE A 223 16.32 18.78 8.60
CA ILE A 223 15.88 20.12 9.01
C ILE A 223 14.89 20.69 7.99
N ALA A 224 15.24 20.66 6.69
CA ALA A 224 14.34 21.10 5.63
C ALA A 224 13.05 20.28 5.62
N LYS A 225 13.14 18.96 5.81
CA LYS A 225 11.97 18.09 5.93
C LYS A 225 11.04 18.51 7.07
N ASN A 226 11.57 18.88 8.23
CA ASN A 226 10.75 19.37 9.34
C ASN A 226 10.07 20.70 8.98
N GLU A 227 10.80 21.67 8.42
CA GLU A 227 10.25 22.97 8.01
C GLU A 227 9.10 22.80 6.98
N ILE A 228 9.30 21.94 5.98
CA ILE A 228 8.29 21.69 4.94
C ILE A 228 7.06 20.98 5.50
N VAL A 229 7.23 20.01 6.39
CA VAL A 229 6.10 19.34 7.05
C VAL A 229 5.32 20.32 7.92
N GLU A 230 6.00 21.19 8.67
CA GLU A 230 5.34 22.26 9.46
C GLU A 230 4.62 23.27 8.57
N MET A 231 5.20 23.62 7.42
CA MET A 231 4.57 24.50 6.44
C MET A 231 3.31 23.88 5.84
N MET A 232 3.35 22.61 5.44
CA MET A 232 2.17 21.92 4.92
C MET A 232 1.09 21.76 6.00
N TYR A 233 1.51 21.46 7.23
CA TYR A 233 0.63 21.34 8.38
C TYR A 233 -0.12 22.63 8.71
N SER A 234 0.54 23.78 8.55
CA SER A 234 -0.07 25.09 8.82
C SER A 234 -0.87 25.65 7.65
N SER A 235 -0.58 25.23 6.41
CA SER A 235 -1.22 25.78 5.20
C SER A 235 -2.30 24.87 4.63
N ILE A 236 -1.93 23.69 4.12
CA ILE A 236 -2.82 22.82 3.32
C ILE A 236 -3.56 21.77 4.15
N PHE A 237 -3.05 21.42 5.33
CA PHE A 237 -3.70 20.45 6.20
C PHE A 237 -5.06 20.90 6.76
N PRO A 238 -5.26 22.16 7.22
CA PRO A 238 -6.58 22.65 7.63
C PRO A 238 -7.60 22.56 6.49
N ILE A 239 -7.20 22.89 5.26
CA ILE A 239 -8.05 22.81 4.06
C ILE A 239 -8.48 21.36 3.80
N LEU A 240 -7.57 20.40 3.99
CA LEU A 240 -7.89 18.98 3.90
C LEU A 240 -8.94 18.59 4.95
N LEU A 241 -8.78 19.02 6.20
CA LEU A 241 -9.74 18.73 7.27
C LEU A 241 -11.12 19.32 6.98
N ASP A 242 -11.19 20.59 6.56
CA ASP A 242 -12.44 21.25 6.18
C ASP A 242 -13.14 20.54 5.02
N LYS A 243 -12.38 20.10 4.01
CA LYS A 243 -12.92 19.36 2.87
C LYS A 243 -13.49 18.01 3.32
N ILE A 244 -12.81 17.32 4.23
CA ILE A 244 -13.27 16.05 4.78
C ILE A 244 -14.56 16.27 5.57
N GLU A 245 -14.61 17.25 6.48
CA GLU A 245 -15.79 17.57 7.28
C GLU A 245 -16.99 17.94 6.41
N ASN A 246 -16.79 18.82 5.42
CA ASN A 246 -17.85 19.23 4.49
C ASN A 246 -18.39 18.05 3.67
N ASN A 247 -17.54 17.12 3.25
CA ASN A 247 -17.99 15.90 2.56
C ASN A 247 -18.84 14.99 3.47
N TYR A 248 -18.50 14.90 4.76
CA TYR A 248 -19.32 14.15 5.72
C TYR A 248 -20.68 14.81 5.95
N ILE A 249 -20.72 16.13 6.11
CA ILE A 249 -21.97 16.89 6.26
C ILE A 249 -22.83 16.76 5.00
N MET A 250 -22.24 16.85 3.80
CA MET A 250 -22.97 16.69 2.55
C MET A 250 -23.54 15.27 2.39
N LEU A 251 -22.80 14.23 2.79
CA LEU A 251 -23.29 12.86 2.79
C LEU A 251 -24.46 12.67 3.77
N LEU A 252 -24.38 13.25 4.97
CA LEU A 252 -25.47 13.23 5.94
C LEU A 252 -26.70 14.01 5.45
N LEU A 253 -26.50 15.14 4.77
CA LEU A 253 -27.59 15.91 4.14
C LEU A 253 -28.24 15.15 2.99
N MET A 254 -27.47 14.45 2.15
CA MET A 254 -28.03 13.59 1.10
C MET A 254 -28.81 12.41 1.68
N GLU A 255 -28.31 11.77 2.74
CA GLU A 255 -29.00 10.70 3.44
C GLU A 255 -30.30 11.20 4.10
N PHE A 256 -30.28 12.41 4.68
CA PHE A 256 -31.48 13.06 5.20
C PHE A 256 -32.49 13.39 4.10
N ILE A 257 -32.06 13.95 2.96
CA ILE A 257 -32.93 14.29 1.83
C ILE A 257 -33.54 13.01 1.23
N ILE A 258 -32.77 11.95 1.04
CA ILE A 258 -33.28 10.65 0.53
C ILE A 258 -34.36 10.11 1.47
N ASN A 259 -34.11 10.08 2.78
CA ASN A 259 -35.11 9.64 3.76
C ASN A 259 -36.35 10.54 3.81
N LEU A 260 -36.23 11.82 3.45
CA LEU A 260 -37.35 12.76 3.40
C LEU A 260 -38.20 12.63 2.12
N PHE A 261 -37.67 11.99 1.08
CA PHE A 261 -38.37 11.74 -0.19
C PHE A 261 -38.93 10.31 -0.30
N ASP A 262 -38.56 9.42 0.64
CA ASP A 262 -39.06 8.05 0.74
C ASP A 262 -40.26 7.89 1.74
N GLU A 263 -40.74 8.99 2.36
CA GLU A 263 -42.03 9.08 3.08
C GLU A 263 -43.12 9.78 2.23
#